data_AF-A0A520DEY0-F1
#
_entry.id   AF-A0A520DEY0-F1
#
_cell.length_a   1.000
_cell.length_b   1.000
_cell.length_c   1.000
_cell.angle_alpha   90.00
_cell.angle_beta   90.00
_cell.angle_gamma   90.00
#
_symmetry.space_group_name_H-M   'P 1'
#
loop_
_entity.id
_entity.type
_entity.pdbx_description
1 polymer ?
#
loop_
_entity_poly.entity_id
_entity_poly.type
_entity_poly.pdbx_seq_one_letter_code
_entity_poly.pdbx_strand_id
1 'polypeptide(L)'
;IIGSTGIINLIVGFYLINVGKKSNSITLEADGKHLLTDSITSGGLVIGIILIQLTQLYWLDSLISILLGFYIIYNGYKLTRRSVGGLMDESNIELVKKVITILQENRADSWIDVHNLRAQQYGADLHIDCHVTLPYYFDLTTVHQEISNIDKMINTVGDHKTELFIHADPCLPACCNYCKMPNCPVRQEEFRGEIVWNMDNVTKNQKHFDQ
;
A
#
# COMPACT_ATOMS: atom_id res chain seq x y z
N ILE A 1 9.84 -38.61 -8.22
CA ILE A 1 10.55 -37.58 -7.41
C ILE A 1 10.18 -36.18 -7.87
N ILE A 2 10.49 -35.76 -9.12
CA ILE A 2 10.16 -34.40 -9.60
C ILE A 2 8.65 -34.12 -9.58
N GLY A 3 7.84 -35.05 -10.09
CA GLY A 3 6.37 -34.90 -10.07
C GLY A 3 5.77 -34.83 -8.66
N SER A 4 6.30 -35.63 -7.71
CA SER A 4 5.85 -35.60 -6.31
C SER A 4 6.22 -34.28 -5.63
N THR A 5 7.42 -33.75 -5.88
CA THR A 5 7.85 -32.44 -5.37
C THR A 5 6.96 -31.32 -5.93
N GLY A 6 6.64 -31.36 -7.23
CA GLY A 6 5.75 -30.37 -7.85
C GLY A 6 4.34 -30.36 -7.23
N ILE A 7 3.78 -31.52 -6.89
CA ILE A 7 2.46 -31.59 -6.22
C ILE A 7 2.53 -30.99 -4.81
N ILE A 8 3.59 -31.29 -4.06
CA ILE A 8 3.79 -30.75 -2.71
C ILE A 8 3.93 -29.23 -2.77
N ASN A 9 4.77 -28.71 -3.68
CA ASN A 9 4.94 -27.27 -3.87
C ASN A 9 3.63 -26.59 -4.28
N LEU A 10 2.77 -27.27 -5.05
CA LEU A 10 1.50 -26.71 -5.48
C LEU A 10 0.56 -26.53 -4.28
N ILE A 11 0.44 -27.56 -3.46
CA ILE A 11 -0.39 -27.55 -2.24
C ILE A 11 0.11 -26.49 -1.25
N VAL A 12 1.41 -26.49 -0.95
CA VAL A 12 2.02 -25.54 -0.01
C VAL A 12 1.95 -24.11 -0.56
N GLY A 13 2.16 -23.92 -1.86
CA GLY A 13 2.07 -22.62 -2.51
C GLY A 13 0.68 -22.01 -2.39
N PHE A 14 -0.38 -22.77 -2.67
CA PHE A 14 -1.75 -22.31 -2.45
C PHE A 14 -2.05 -22.00 -0.99
N TYR A 15 -1.56 -22.84 -0.07
CA TYR A 15 -1.72 -22.62 1.36
C TYR A 15 -1.06 -21.30 1.80
N LEU A 16 0.20 -21.07 1.43
CA LEU A 16 0.95 -19.86 1.77
C LEU A 16 0.31 -18.59 1.19
N ILE A 17 -0.20 -18.63 -0.05
CA ILE A 17 -0.91 -17.48 -0.63
C ILE A 17 -2.18 -17.17 0.17
N ASN A 18 -2.93 -18.21 0.57
CA ASN A 18 -4.16 -18.01 1.32
C ASN A 18 -3.89 -17.45 2.72
N VAL A 19 -2.85 -17.95 3.41
CA VAL A 19 -2.44 -17.43 4.72
C VAL A 19 -1.85 -16.02 4.58
N GLY A 20 -0.99 -15.79 3.58
CA GLY A 20 -0.39 -14.48 3.32
C GLY A 20 -1.43 -13.40 3.10
N LYS A 21 -2.47 -13.67 2.30
CA LYS A 21 -3.60 -12.76 2.09
C LYS A 21 -4.37 -12.47 3.38
N LYS A 22 -4.62 -13.50 4.20
CA LYS A 22 -5.35 -13.34 5.48
C LYS A 22 -4.55 -12.56 6.52
N SER A 23 -3.22 -12.64 6.45
CA SER A 23 -2.31 -11.99 7.40
C SER A 23 -1.69 -10.71 6.84
N ASN A 24 -2.15 -10.20 5.68
CA ASN A 24 -1.56 -9.05 4.99
C ASN A 24 -0.04 -9.15 4.79
N SER A 25 0.50 -10.37 4.65
CA SER A 25 1.93 -10.63 4.55
C SER A 25 2.34 -10.81 3.09
N ILE A 26 2.98 -9.77 2.56
CA ILE A 26 3.55 -9.78 1.21
C ILE A 26 4.59 -10.89 1.06
N THR A 27 5.35 -11.17 2.12
CA THR A 27 6.41 -12.21 2.12
C THR A 27 5.82 -13.61 1.96
N LEU A 28 4.78 -13.97 2.74
CA LEU A 28 4.12 -15.26 2.59
C LEU A 28 3.45 -15.41 1.23
N GLU A 29 2.83 -14.35 0.70
CA GLU A 29 2.27 -14.38 -0.65
C GLU A 29 3.33 -14.58 -1.73
N ALA A 30 4.50 -13.95 -1.57
CA ALA A 30 5.61 -14.06 -2.50
C ALA A 30 6.18 -15.49 -2.50
N ASP A 31 6.42 -16.06 -1.31
CA ASP A 31 6.89 -17.44 -1.16
C ASP A 31 5.90 -18.44 -1.73
N GLY A 32 4.60 -18.25 -1.49
CA GLY A 32 3.57 -19.10 -2.05
C GLY A 32 3.53 -19.04 -3.59
N LYS A 33 3.68 -17.85 -4.19
CA LYS A 33 3.78 -17.68 -5.65
C LYS A 33 5.05 -18.30 -6.23
N HIS A 34 6.16 -18.26 -5.48
CA HIS A 34 7.40 -18.93 -5.86
C HIS A 34 7.19 -20.44 -5.96
N LEU A 35 6.60 -21.07 -4.93
CA LEU A 35 6.31 -22.50 -4.95
C LEU A 35 5.34 -22.92 -6.06
N LEU A 36 4.34 -22.08 -6.36
CA LEU A 36 3.47 -22.32 -7.52
C LEU A 36 4.26 -22.30 -8.84
N THR A 37 5.20 -21.37 -8.98
CA THR A 37 6.07 -21.28 -10.15
C THR A 37 6.93 -22.54 -10.29
N ASP A 38 7.52 -23.02 -9.19
CA ASP A 38 8.29 -24.27 -9.16
C ASP A 38 7.45 -25.50 -9.52
N SER A 39 6.17 -25.49 -9.16
CA SER A 39 5.22 -26.56 -9.49
C SER A 39 4.90 -26.58 -10.98
N ILE A 40 4.69 -25.40 -11.58
CA ILE A 40 4.42 -25.25 -13.00
C ILE A 40 5.64 -25.67 -13.83
N THR A 41 6.85 -25.25 -13.43
CA THR A 41 8.09 -25.63 -14.13
C THR A 41 8.35 -27.14 -14.02
N SER A 42 8.13 -27.73 -12.84
CA SER A 42 8.22 -29.18 -12.63
C SER A 42 7.22 -29.95 -13.49
N GLY A 43 5.97 -29.47 -13.57
CA GLY A 43 4.94 -30.04 -14.44
C GLY A 43 5.30 -29.94 -15.93
N GLY A 44 5.80 -28.78 -16.36
CA GLY A 44 6.29 -28.56 -17.71
C GLY A 44 7.42 -29.52 -18.10
N LEU A 45 8.37 -29.77 -17.20
CA LEU A 45 9.45 -30.73 -17.41
C LEU A 45 8.92 -32.16 -17.56
N VAL A 46 8.01 -32.59 -16.68
CA VAL A 46 7.41 -33.94 -16.74
C VAL A 46 6.66 -34.14 -18.06
N ILE A 47 5.86 -33.15 -18.48
CA ILE A 47 5.15 -33.18 -19.77
C ILE A 47 6.15 -33.24 -20.93
N GLY A 48 7.23 -32.45 -20.86
CA GLY A 48 8.28 -32.44 -21.87
C GLY A 48 8.95 -33.81 -22.06
N ILE A 49 9.30 -34.47 -20.95
CA ILE A 49 9.89 -35.81 -20.98
C ILE A 49 8.93 -36.82 -21.61
N ILE A 50 7.64 -36.78 -21.24
CA ILE A 50 6.61 -37.67 -21.81
C ILE A 50 6.49 -37.44 -23.32
N LEU A 51 6.46 -36.19 -23.78
CA LEU A 51 6.38 -35.85 -25.20
C LEU A 51 7.60 -36.33 -25.98
N ILE A 52 8.81 -36.16 -25.44
CA ILE A 52 10.05 -36.65 -26.07
C ILE A 52 10.00 -38.17 -26.19
N GLN A 53 9.54 -38.86 -25.14
CA GLN A 53 9.47 -40.32 -25.13
C GLN A 53 8.45 -40.86 -26.17
N LEU A 54 7.33 -40.17 -26.39
CA LEU A 54 6.32 -40.55 -27.37
C LEU A 54 6.73 -40.21 -28.81
N THR A 55 7.36 -39.06 -29.01
CA THR A 55 7.68 -38.53 -30.36
C THR A 55 9.07 -38.93 -30.85
N GLN A 56 9.97 -39.33 -29.96
CA GLN A 56 11.39 -39.60 -30.22
C GLN A 56 12.14 -38.39 -30.83
N LEU A 57 11.60 -37.18 -30.70
CA LEU A 57 12.20 -35.94 -31.19
C LEU A 57 13.09 -35.33 -30.11
N TYR A 58 14.38 -35.67 -30.11
CA TYR A 58 15.33 -35.21 -29.09
C TYR A 58 15.56 -33.69 -29.09
N TRP A 59 15.34 -32.99 -30.21
CA TRP A 59 15.50 -31.53 -30.27
C TRP A 59 14.46 -30.78 -29.42
N LEU A 60 13.34 -31.43 -29.06
CA LEU A 60 12.33 -30.85 -28.17
C LEU A 60 12.89 -30.56 -26.77
N ASP A 61 13.88 -31.34 -26.30
CA ASP A 61 14.50 -31.11 -24.99
C ASP A 61 15.18 -29.74 -24.91
N SER A 62 15.93 -29.38 -25.96
CA SER A 62 16.58 -28.07 -26.06
C SER A 62 15.57 -26.94 -26.15
N LEU A 63 14.49 -27.11 -26.93
CA LEU A 63 13.43 -26.10 -27.04
C LEU A 63 12.73 -25.86 -25.69
N ILE A 64 12.31 -26.94 -25.02
CA ILE A 64 11.60 -26.87 -23.74
C ILE A 64 12.50 -26.26 -22.66
N SER A 65 13.77 -26.65 -22.62
CA SER A 65 14.76 -26.10 -21.68
C SER A 65 14.96 -24.59 -21.86
N ILE A 66 15.03 -24.11 -23.11
CA ILE A 66 15.13 -22.67 -23.40
C ILE A 66 13.87 -21.93 -22.93
N LEU A 67 12.68 -22.46 -23.23
CA LEU A 67 11.41 -21.84 -22.82
C LEU A 67 11.28 -21.76 -21.29
N LEU A 68 11.62 -22.84 -20.58
CA LEU A 68 11.64 -22.86 -19.12
C LEU A 68 12.67 -21.89 -18.55
N GLY A 69 13.86 -21.80 -19.15
CA GLY A 69 14.89 -20.83 -18.76
C GLY A 69 14.41 -19.39 -18.83
N PHE A 70 13.79 -18.98 -19.95
CA PHE A 70 13.18 -17.65 -20.07
C PHE A 70 12.07 -17.41 -19.04
N TYR A 71 11.23 -18.41 -18.79
CA TYR A 71 10.17 -18.32 -17.81
C TYR A 71 10.70 -18.11 -16.38
N ILE A 72 11.76 -18.82 -15.99
CA ILE A 72 12.42 -18.65 -14.69
C ILE A 72 13.04 -17.25 -14.57
N ILE A 73 13.77 -16.79 -15.59
CA ILE A 73 14.40 -15.45 -15.60
C ILE A 73 13.33 -14.36 -15.45
N TYR A 74 12.23 -14.46 -16.21
CA TYR A 74 11.15 -13.48 -16.15
C TYR A 74 10.50 -13.41 -14.75
N ASN A 75 10.20 -14.57 -14.15
CA ASN A 75 9.63 -14.61 -12.81
C ASN A 75 10.62 -14.13 -11.74
N GLY A 76 11.90 -14.49 -11.87
CA GLY A 76 12.98 -14.01 -11.00
C GLY A 76 13.10 -12.48 -11.05
N TYR A 77 13.15 -11.89 -12.24
CA TYR A 77 13.17 -10.44 -12.43
C TYR A 77 11.95 -9.75 -11.80
N LYS A 78 10.74 -10.28 -12.04
CA LYS A 78 9.50 -9.74 -11.47
C LYS A 78 9.50 -9.77 -9.94
N LEU A 79 9.98 -10.87 -9.35
CA LEU A 79 10.10 -11.00 -7.90
C LEU A 79 11.12 -10.01 -7.33
N THR A 80 12.33 -9.95 -7.90
CA THR A 80 13.37 -9.01 -7.48
C THR A 80 12.89 -7.56 -7.59
N ARG A 81 12.24 -7.18 -8.69
CA ARG A 81 11.70 -5.83 -8.88
C ARG A 81 10.70 -5.47 -7.79
N ARG A 82 9.80 -6.39 -7.42
CA ARG A 82 8.82 -6.18 -6.34
C ARG A 82 9.49 -6.03 -4.98
N SER A 83 10.48 -6.86 -4.67
CA SER A 83 11.22 -6.77 -3.41
C SER A 83 12.01 -5.46 -3.30
N VAL A 84 12.65 -5.03 -4.40
CA VAL A 84 13.34 -3.75 -4.47
C VAL A 84 12.35 -2.59 -4.34
N GLY A 85 11.18 -2.65 -4.99
CA GLY A 85 10.13 -1.63 -4.84
C GLY A 85 9.65 -1.48 -3.40
N GLY A 86 9.44 -2.59 -2.69
CA GLY A 86 9.09 -2.56 -1.26
C GLY A 86 10.18 -1.96 -0.35
N LEU A 87 11.46 -2.09 -0.73
CA LEU A 87 12.58 -1.46 -0.02
C LEU A 87 12.79 0.01 -0.39
N MET A 88 12.27 0.46 -1.54
CA MET A 88 12.36 1.84 -2.01
C MET A 88 11.17 2.69 -1.55
N ASP A 89 10.42 2.22 -0.55
CA ASP A 89 9.23 2.87 -0.01
C ASP A 89 8.18 3.17 -1.10
N GLU A 90 8.00 2.26 -2.06
CA GLU A 90 7.01 2.42 -3.12
C GLU A 90 5.61 2.58 -2.50
N SER A 91 5.09 3.80 -2.55
CA SER A 91 3.80 4.15 -1.95
C SER A 91 2.70 3.31 -2.57
N ASN A 92 2.02 2.50 -1.76
CA ASN A 92 0.86 1.76 -2.22
C ASN A 92 -0.30 2.75 -2.45
N ILE A 93 -0.47 3.15 -3.71
CA ILE A 93 -1.45 4.15 -4.16
C ILE A 93 -2.87 3.81 -3.70
N GLU A 94 -3.23 2.53 -3.65
CA GLU A 94 -4.56 2.10 -3.19
C GLU A 94 -4.75 2.35 -1.69
N LEU A 95 -3.73 2.07 -0.87
CA LEU A 95 -3.77 2.37 0.57
C LEU A 95 -3.88 3.87 0.82
N VAL A 96 -3.08 4.68 0.11
CA VAL A 96 -3.14 6.14 0.22
C VAL A 96 -4.53 6.65 -0.13
N LYS A 97 -5.12 6.19 -1.24
CA LYS A 97 -6.51 6.53 -1.62
C LYS A 97 -7.50 6.17 -0.52
N LYS A 98 -7.40 4.98 0.06
CA LYS A 98 -8.30 4.53 1.13
C LYS A 98 -8.18 5.43 2.37
N VAL A 99 -6.96 5.79 2.78
CA VAL A 99 -6.72 6.72 3.89
C VAL A 99 -7.32 8.08 3.60
N ILE A 100 -7.13 8.62 2.39
CA ILE A 100 -7.70 9.91 1.98
C ILE A 100 -9.24 9.87 2.08
N THR A 101 -9.87 8.80 1.58
CA THR A 101 -11.32 8.63 1.68
C THR A 101 -11.78 8.59 3.13
N ILE A 102 -11.13 7.80 3.98
CA ILE A 102 -11.45 7.69 5.42
C ILE A 102 -11.32 9.06 6.11
N LEU A 103 -10.23 9.79 5.84
CA LEU A 103 -9.99 11.13 6.39
C LEU A 103 -11.07 12.12 5.94
N GLN A 104 -11.44 12.10 4.65
CA GLN A 104 -12.45 13.01 4.10
C GLN A 104 -13.85 12.71 4.66
N GLU A 105 -14.23 11.44 4.77
CA GLU A 105 -15.54 11.02 5.28
C GLU A 105 -15.71 11.29 6.78
N ASN A 106 -14.63 11.21 7.56
CA ASN A 106 -14.63 11.40 9.02
C ASN A 106 -14.01 12.74 9.45
N ARG A 107 -13.96 13.70 8.53
CA ARG A 107 -13.28 14.98 8.74
C ARG A 107 -13.97 15.80 9.85
N ALA A 108 -13.23 16.12 10.91
CA ALA A 108 -13.69 17.06 11.91
C ALA A 108 -13.60 18.51 11.40
N ASP A 109 -14.45 19.41 11.93
CA ASP A 109 -14.48 20.83 11.55
C ASP A 109 -13.16 21.56 11.84
N SER A 110 -12.39 21.06 12.80
CA SER A 110 -11.05 21.51 13.18
C SER A 110 -9.97 21.15 12.14
N TRP A 111 -10.18 20.13 11.30
CA TRP A 111 -9.16 19.66 10.35
C TRP A 111 -9.27 20.46 9.04
N ILE A 112 -8.56 21.58 8.99
CA ILE A 112 -8.67 22.57 7.91
C ILE A 112 -7.96 22.10 6.67
N ASP A 113 -6.83 21.41 6.81
CA ASP A 113 -6.08 20.87 5.68
C ASP A 113 -5.25 19.65 6.07
N VAL A 114 -4.99 18.78 5.09
CA VAL A 114 -4.06 17.64 5.18
C VAL A 114 -3.15 17.70 3.97
N HIS A 115 -1.84 17.73 4.16
CA HIS A 115 -0.86 17.75 3.07
C HIS A 115 0.39 16.95 3.45
N ASN A 116 1.33 16.80 2.50
CA ASN A 116 2.52 15.98 2.65
C ASN A 116 2.24 14.54 3.13
N LEU A 117 1.08 13.97 2.76
CA LEU A 117 0.68 12.63 3.17
C LEU A 117 1.49 11.57 2.44
N ARG A 118 2.16 10.74 3.23
CA ARG A 118 2.95 9.58 2.78
C ARG A 118 2.47 8.37 3.56
N ALA A 119 2.25 7.26 2.85
CA ALA A 119 1.93 6.00 3.48
C ALA A 119 2.90 4.93 2.99
N GLN A 120 3.48 4.21 3.93
CA GLN A 120 4.44 3.15 3.69
C GLN A 120 4.04 1.88 4.40
N GLN A 121 4.03 0.78 3.67
CA GLN A 121 3.72 -0.53 4.22
C GLN A 121 5.00 -1.23 4.69
N TYR A 122 5.09 -1.51 5.99
CA TYR A 122 6.17 -2.29 6.60
C TYR A 122 5.63 -3.65 7.02
N GLY A 123 5.75 -4.63 6.12
CA GLY A 123 5.19 -5.96 6.34
C GLY A 123 3.66 -5.92 6.38
N ALA A 124 3.08 -6.23 7.54
CA ALA A 124 1.63 -6.21 7.77
C ALA A 124 1.12 -4.87 8.34
N ASP A 125 2.02 -4.02 8.86
CA ASP A 125 1.69 -2.74 9.47
C ASP A 125 1.86 -1.60 8.46
N LEU A 126 1.08 -0.53 8.63
CA LEU A 126 1.13 0.68 7.82
C LEU A 126 1.73 1.82 8.63
N HIS A 127 2.60 2.62 8.04
CA HIS A 127 3.13 3.84 8.65
C HIS A 127 2.69 5.02 7.80
N ILE A 128 2.09 6.02 8.42
CA ILE A 128 1.59 7.22 7.75
C ILE A 128 2.26 8.44 8.35
N ASP A 129 2.84 9.27 7.50
CA ASP A 129 3.34 10.60 7.85
C ASP A 129 2.50 11.63 7.11
N CYS A 130 1.96 12.62 7.81
CA CYS A 130 1.24 13.71 7.19
C CYS A 130 1.28 14.99 8.03
N HIS A 131 0.93 16.10 7.40
CA HIS A 131 0.71 17.36 8.08
C HIS A 131 -0.78 17.65 8.16
N VAL A 132 -1.25 18.15 9.30
CA VAL A 132 -2.65 18.55 9.52
C VAL A 132 -2.68 20.00 9.97
N THR A 133 -3.45 20.84 9.27
CA THR A 133 -3.68 22.23 9.66
C THR A 133 -4.85 22.35 10.62
N LEU A 134 -4.60 22.91 11.81
CA LEU A 134 -5.56 23.06 12.91
C LEU A 134 -5.70 24.55 13.33
N PRO A 135 -6.77 24.94 14.03
CA PRO A 135 -6.93 26.31 14.51
C PRO A 135 -5.76 26.76 15.40
N TYR A 136 -5.11 27.88 15.07
CA TYR A 136 -3.89 28.30 15.77
C TYR A 136 -4.10 28.69 17.25
N TYR A 137 -5.36 28.95 17.64
CA TYR A 137 -5.72 29.29 19.03
C TYR A 137 -5.96 28.05 19.90
N PHE A 138 -5.85 26.84 19.34
CA PHE A 138 -5.86 25.62 20.15
C PHE A 138 -4.60 25.56 21.01
N ASP A 139 -4.76 25.18 22.27
CA ASP A 139 -3.64 24.81 23.10
C ASP A 139 -3.05 23.46 22.66
N LEU A 140 -1.83 23.17 23.13
CA LEU A 140 -1.12 21.95 22.76
C LEU A 140 -1.88 20.67 23.15
N THR A 141 -2.65 20.72 24.25
CA THR A 141 -3.45 19.57 24.71
C THR A 141 -4.59 19.28 23.74
N THR A 142 -5.27 20.31 23.25
CA THR A 142 -6.33 20.22 22.25
C THR A 142 -5.78 19.72 20.93
N VAL A 143 -4.64 20.26 20.47
CA VAL A 143 -3.94 19.78 19.28
C VAL A 143 -3.58 18.29 19.40
N HIS A 144 -3.01 17.87 20.53
CA HIS A 144 -2.68 16.47 20.77
C HIS A 144 -3.91 15.57 20.79
N GLN A 145 -5.03 16.06 21.33
CA GLN A 145 -6.30 15.32 21.34
C GLN A 145 -6.84 15.14 19.92
N GLU A 146 -6.78 16.17 19.07
CA GLU A 146 -7.19 16.08 17.67
C GLU A 146 -6.32 15.09 16.88
N ILE A 147 -5.00 15.15 17.05
CA ILE A 147 -4.07 14.15 16.47
C ILE A 147 -4.41 12.74 16.96
N SER A 148 -4.65 12.56 18.26
CA SER A 148 -5.04 11.27 18.84
C SER A 148 -6.39 10.77 18.32
N ASN A 149 -7.31 11.67 18.00
CA ASN A 149 -8.60 11.32 17.40
C ASN A 149 -8.42 10.82 15.97
N ILE A 150 -7.54 11.45 15.17
CA ILE A 150 -7.18 10.98 13.82
C ILE A 150 -6.58 9.58 13.90
N ASP A 151 -5.61 9.36 14.80
CA ASP A 151 -4.94 8.07 14.97
C ASP A 151 -5.94 6.96 15.32
N LYS A 152 -6.79 7.20 16.34
CA LYS A 152 -7.83 6.24 16.75
C LYS A 152 -8.82 5.96 15.64
N MET A 153 -9.24 6.99 14.92
CA MET A 153 -10.21 6.86 13.83
C MET A 153 -9.64 5.98 12.71
N ILE A 154 -8.41 6.24 12.27
CA ILE A 154 -7.74 5.45 11.23
C ILE A 154 -7.54 4.00 11.69
N ASN A 155 -7.12 3.75 12.93
CA ASN A 155 -6.96 2.40 13.46
C ASN A 155 -8.27 1.65 13.74
N THR A 156 -9.40 2.36 13.84
CA THR A 156 -10.72 1.74 14.03
C THR A 156 -11.41 1.39 12.70
N VAL A 157 -11.25 2.26 11.70
CA VAL A 157 -11.90 2.11 10.38
C VAL A 157 -11.00 1.36 9.37
N GLY A 158 -9.69 1.43 9.55
CA GLY A 158 -8.70 0.79 8.68
C GLY A 158 -8.63 -0.73 8.85
N ASP A 159 -8.17 -1.42 7.81
CA ASP A 159 -8.00 -2.89 7.82
C ASP A 159 -6.62 -3.32 8.38
N HIS A 160 -5.71 -2.36 8.51
CA HIS A 160 -4.32 -2.57 8.90
C HIS A 160 -4.02 -1.78 10.17
N LYS A 161 -3.23 -2.39 11.05
CA LYS A 161 -2.66 -1.66 12.17
C LYS A 161 -1.76 -0.57 11.61
N THR A 162 -2.01 0.67 12.02
CA THR A 162 -1.38 1.85 11.44
C THR A 162 -0.67 2.66 12.52
N GLU A 163 0.58 2.99 12.31
CA GLU A 163 1.33 3.97 13.10
C GLU A 163 1.30 5.32 12.38
N LEU A 164 0.94 6.39 13.08
CA LEU A 164 0.79 7.72 12.51
C LEU A 164 1.76 8.72 13.13
N PHE A 165 2.48 9.44 12.28
CA PHE A 165 3.24 10.63 12.62
C PHE A 165 2.56 11.84 11.98
N ILE A 166 1.95 12.68 12.82
CA ILE A 166 1.20 13.84 12.36
C ILE A 166 1.89 15.11 12.80
N HIS A 167 2.36 15.91 11.85
CA HIS A 167 2.83 17.27 12.10
C HIS A 167 1.62 18.21 12.18
N ALA A 168 1.45 18.92 13.30
CA ALA A 168 0.40 19.93 13.42
C ALA A 168 0.89 21.30 12.90
N ASP A 169 0.24 21.79 11.85
CA ASP A 169 0.41 23.13 11.33
C ASP A 169 -0.68 24.08 11.88
N PRO A 170 -0.35 25.32 12.23
CA PRO A 170 -1.35 26.31 12.60
C PRO A 170 -2.07 26.84 11.36
N CYS A 171 -3.35 27.17 11.50
CA CYS A 171 -4.10 27.85 10.45
C CYS A 171 -3.58 29.29 10.23
N LEU A 172 -3.59 29.72 8.97
CA LEU A 172 -3.14 31.04 8.55
C LEU A 172 -4.33 31.80 7.91
N PRO A 173 -4.27 33.15 7.82
CA PRO A 173 -5.30 33.94 7.16
C PRO A 173 -5.68 33.42 5.76
N ALA A 174 -4.68 32.97 4.99
CA ALA A 174 -4.85 32.43 3.64
C ALA A 174 -5.77 31.19 3.56
N CYS A 175 -5.93 30.44 4.65
CA CYS A 175 -6.77 29.24 4.69
C CYS A 175 -8.12 29.46 5.40
N CYS A 176 -8.43 30.69 5.80
CA CYS A 176 -9.60 30.99 6.63
C CYS A 176 -10.93 30.66 5.93
N ASN A 177 -10.98 30.90 4.61
CA ASN A 177 -12.12 30.58 3.75
C ASN A 177 -12.38 29.05 3.60
N TYR A 178 -11.40 28.20 3.91
CA TYR A 178 -11.53 26.74 3.92
C TYR A 178 -11.90 26.15 5.28
N CYS A 179 -11.84 26.96 6.34
CA CYS A 179 -12.07 26.49 7.71
C CYS A 179 -13.56 26.36 8.01
N LYS A 180 -14.01 25.14 8.39
CA LYS A 180 -15.39 24.85 8.80
C LYS A 180 -15.70 25.15 10.26
N MET A 181 -14.70 25.50 11.05
CA MET A 181 -14.85 25.69 12.49
C MET A 181 -16.02 26.63 12.82
N PRO A 182 -17.06 26.16 13.53
CA PRO A 182 -18.19 26.98 13.91
C PRO A 182 -17.75 28.01 14.95
N ASN A 183 -18.25 29.25 14.81
CA ASN A 183 -17.98 30.36 15.75
C ASN A 183 -16.47 30.60 16.03
N CYS A 184 -15.63 30.48 15.01
CA CYS A 184 -14.19 30.74 15.13
C CYS A 184 -13.92 32.17 15.66
N PRO A 185 -13.23 32.36 16.81
CA PRO A 185 -13.04 33.66 17.45
C PRO A 185 -12.13 34.60 16.67
N VAL A 186 -11.39 34.07 15.70
CA VAL A 186 -10.36 34.76 14.92
C VAL A 186 -10.65 34.71 13.42
N ARG A 187 -11.91 34.46 13.05
CA ARG A 187 -12.33 34.35 11.65
C ARG A 187 -12.13 35.69 10.91
N GLN A 188 -11.42 35.63 9.79
CA GLN A 188 -11.17 36.78 8.91
C GLN A 188 -11.99 36.71 7.61
N GLU A 189 -12.29 35.50 7.14
CA GLU A 189 -13.10 35.28 5.93
C GLU A 189 -14.27 34.32 6.21
N GLU A 190 -15.38 34.54 5.50
CA GLU A 190 -16.48 33.60 5.46
C GLU A 190 -16.05 32.29 4.78
N PHE A 191 -16.65 31.18 5.22
CA PHE A 191 -16.43 29.88 4.61
C PHE A 191 -16.93 29.89 3.16
N ARG A 192 -16.05 29.56 2.21
CA ARG A 192 -16.37 29.52 0.77
C ARG A 192 -16.43 28.11 0.20
N GLY A 193 -15.74 27.16 0.82
CA GLY A 193 -15.68 25.78 0.37
C GLY A 193 -14.70 24.97 1.17
N GLU A 194 -14.75 23.65 1.04
CA GLU A 194 -13.79 22.74 1.66
C GLU A 194 -12.73 22.29 0.65
N ILE A 195 -11.53 21.98 1.16
CA ILE A 195 -10.51 21.32 0.35
C ILE A 195 -10.91 19.86 0.17
N VAL A 196 -11.23 19.45 -1.05
CA VAL A 196 -11.48 18.03 -1.37
C VAL A 196 -10.12 17.34 -1.52
N TRP A 197 -9.81 16.47 -0.58
CA TRP A 197 -8.55 15.72 -0.60
C TRP A 197 -8.55 14.64 -1.67
N ASN A 198 -7.47 14.58 -2.44
CA ASN A 198 -7.23 13.58 -3.47
C ASN A 198 -5.72 13.28 -3.57
N MET A 199 -5.37 12.24 -4.33
CA MET A 199 -3.98 11.79 -4.48
C MET A 199 -3.03 12.89 -4.95
N ASP A 200 -3.48 13.79 -5.83
CA ASP A 200 -2.61 14.76 -6.49
C ASP A 200 -2.29 15.97 -5.61
N ASN A 201 -3.13 16.23 -4.60
CA ASN A 201 -3.00 17.40 -3.75
C ASN A 201 -2.39 17.02 -2.38
N VAL A 202 -2.92 16.02 -1.68
CA VAL A 202 -2.45 15.68 -0.33
C VAL A 202 -1.04 15.10 -0.27
N THR A 203 -0.55 14.48 -1.35
CA THR A 203 0.79 13.87 -1.36
C THR A 203 1.90 14.90 -1.56
N LYS A 204 1.57 16.12 -1.99
CA LYS A 204 2.53 17.20 -2.19
C LYS A 204 2.89 17.82 -0.85
N ASN A 205 4.17 18.14 -0.69
CA ASN A 205 4.63 18.96 0.44
C ASN A 205 4.35 20.46 0.16
N GLN A 206 3.08 20.80 -0.01
CA GLN A 206 2.60 22.16 -0.24
C GLN A 206 1.22 22.32 0.39
N LYS A 207 1.03 23.42 1.12
CA LYS A 207 -0.27 23.79 1.68
C LYS A 207 -1.22 24.14 0.55
N HIS A 208 -2.47 23.70 0.61
CA HIS A 208 -3.41 23.90 -0.51
C HIS A 208 -3.83 25.36 -0.74
N PHE A 209 -3.54 26.23 0.22
CA PHE A 209 -3.81 27.67 0.17
C PHE A 209 -2.58 28.51 -0.19
N ASP A 210 -1.42 27.88 -0.41
CA ASP A 210 -0.19 28.54 -0.88
C ASP A 210 -0.03 28.40 -2.43
N GLN A 211 -1.14 28.32 -3.17
CA GLN A 211 -1.18 28.17 -4.63
C GLN A 211 -1.52 29.48 -5.35
#